data_AF-A0A1S2YJU2-F1
#
_entry.id   AF-A0A1S2YJU2-F1
#
_cell.length_a   1.000
_cell.length_b   1.000
_cell.length_c   1.000
_cell.angle_alpha   90.00
_cell.angle_beta   90.00
_cell.angle_gamma   90.00
#
_symmetry.space_group_name_H-M   'P 1'
#
loop_
_entity.id
_entity.type
_entity.pdbx_description
1 polymer ?
#
loop_
_entity_poly.entity_id
_entity_poly.type
_entity_poly.pdbx_seq_one_letter_code
_entity_poly.pdbx_strand_id
1 'polypeptide(L)'
;MASSILKNLVRFSSSKVTTTATRSFSLVTTQISNHTAKWMQDTSKKSPMELINEVPPIKVEGRIVACEGDTDPALGHPIEYICLDLAEPAVCKYCGLRYLQDHHH
;
A
#
# COMPACT_ATOMS: atom_id res chain seq x y z
N MET A 1 14.96 66.47 3.13
CA MET A 1 14.90 65.57 1.96
C MET A 1 13.69 64.67 2.15
N ALA A 2 12.47 65.19 1.92
CA ALA A 2 11.73 65.19 0.66
C ALA A 2 11.40 63.77 0.16
N SER A 3 10.09 63.45 0.24
CA SER A 3 9.36 62.54 -0.68
C SER A 3 9.65 61.03 -0.50
N SER A 4 8.73 60.09 -0.63
CA SER A 4 7.32 60.06 -1.00
C SER A 4 6.83 58.62 -0.82
N ILE A 5 5.58 58.49 -0.41
CA ILE A 5 4.68 57.34 -0.59
C ILE A 5 4.93 56.64 -1.93
N LEU A 6 4.95 55.30 -1.98
CA LEU A 6 4.25 54.50 -2.99
C LEU A 6 4.11 53.03 -2.54
N LYS A 7 2.84 52.62 -2.50
CA LYS A 7 2.34 51.25 -2.32
C LYS A 7 2.57 50.49 -3.63
N ASN A 8 3.10 49.26 -3.56
CA ASN A 8 2.98 48.33 -4.68
C ASN A 8 2.08 47.16 -4.29
N LEU A 9 0.84 47.26 -4.74
CA LEU A 9 -0.08 46.15 -4.91
C LEU A 9 0.11 45.54 -6.32
N VAL A 10 -0.29 44.27 -6.40
CA VAL A 10 -0.70 43.48 -7.59
C VAL A 10 0.42 42.88 -8.45
N ARG A 11 0.50 41.54 -8.45
CA ARG A 11 0.04 40.70 -9.59
C ARG A 11 0.13 39.21 -9.25
N PHE A 12 -1.04 38.59 -9.08
CA PHE A 12 -1.23 37.17 -9.38
C PHE A 12 -0.90 36.98 -10.86
N SER A 13 0.11 36.16 -11.15
CA SER A 13 0.31 35.60 -12.49
C SER A 13 0.23 34.09 -12.36
N SER A 14 -0.82 33.53 -12.96
CA SER A 14 -1.01 32.09 -13.14
C SER A 14 0.21 31.44 -13.77
N SER A 15 0.98 30.70 -12.98
CA SER A 15 1.90 29.71 -13.53
C SER A 15 1.13 28.41 -13.72
N LYS A 16 0.73 28.10 -14.96
CA LYS A 16 0.41 26.73 -15.37
C LYS A 16 1.67 25.89 -15.15
N VAL A 17 1.76 25.23 -14.01
CA VAL A 17 2.77 24.20 -13.75
C VAL A 17 2.24 22.90 -14.36
N THR A 18 2.56 22.68 -15.63
CA THR A 18 2.48 21.38 -16.28
C THR A 18 3.67 20.55 -15.82
N THR A 19 3.65 20.08 -14.57
CA THR A 19 4.51 18.97 -14.15
C THR A 19 3.72 17.69 -14.28
N THR A 20 3.70 17.13 -15.48
CA THR A 20 3.46 15.69 -15.70
C THR A 20 4.65 14.93 -15.09
N ALA A 21 4.70 14.89 -13.77
CA ALA A 21 5.54 13.95 -13.04
C ALA A 21 4.83 12.59 -13.13
N THR A 22 4.96 11.91 -14.27
CA THR A 22 4.77 10.47 -14.32
C THR A 22 5.82 9.88 -13.39
N ARG A 23 5.45 9.64 -12.12
CA ARG A 23 6.25 8.83 -11.20
C ARG A 23 6.30 7.45 -11.84
N SER A 24 7.36 7.20 -12.61
CA SER A 24 7.60 5.91 -13.21
C SER A 24 7.89 4.93 -12.08
N PHE A 25 6.84 4.24 -11.61
CA PHE A 25 6.92 3.19 -10.58
C PHE A 25 7.67 1.95 -11.06
N SER A 26 8.12 1.92 -12.32
CA SER A 26 8.69 0.74 -12.99
C SER A 26 10.06 0.29 -12.46
N LEU A 27 10.85 1.17 -11.85
CA LEU A 27 12.21 0.84 -11.38
C LEU A 27 12.30 0.20 -9.98
N VAL A 28 11.19 0.08 -9.24
CA VAL A 28 11.22 -0.45 -7.86
C VAL A 28 11.07 -1.98 -7.83
N THR A 29 10.48 -2.59 -8.87
CA THR A 29 10.17 -4.02 -8.88
C THR A 29 11.40 -4.92 -8.69
N THR A 30 12.56 -4.56 -9.25
CA THR A 30 13.79 -5.36 -9.16
C THR A 30 14.38 -5.40 -7.74
N GLN A 31 14.05 -4.42 -6.88
CA GLN A 31 14.58 -4.36 -5.51
C GLN A 31 13.78 -5.21 -4.51
N ILE A 32 12.52 -5.57 -4.81
CA ILE A 32 11.66 -6.33 -3.89
C ILE A 32 12.07 -7.81 -3.86
N SER A 33 12.48 -8.37 -5.00
CA SER A 33 13.13 -9.69 -5.09
C SER A 33 14.43 -9.78 -4.27
N ASN A 34 15.08 -8.65 -4.02
CA ASN A 34 16.34 -8.59 -3.28
C ASN A 34 16.17 -8.70 -1.75
N HIS A 35 14.96 -8.56 -1.20
CA HIS A 35 14.79 -8.58 0.26
C HIS A 35 15.11 -9.95 0.86
N THR A 36 14.45 -11.01 0.38
CA THR A 36 14.62 -12.37 0.94
C THR A 36 16.03 -12.90 0.72
N ALA A 37 16.64 -12.59 -0.43
CA ALA A 37 18.01 -13.00 -0.76
C ALA A 37 19.07 -12.46 0.21
N LYS A 38 18.79 -11.38 0.97
CA LYS A 38 19.73 -10.84 1.97
C LYS A 38 19.89 -11.72 3.20
N TRP A 39 18.87 -12.50 3.57
CA TRP A 39 18.83 -13.24 4.85
C TRP A 39 18.57 -14.73 4.68
N MET A 40 17.89 -15.16 3.62
CA MET A 40 17.61 -16.57 3.36
C MET A 40 18.72 -17.18 2.50
N GLN A 41 19.59 -17.96 3.13
CA GLN A 41 20.72 -18.62 2.44
C GLN A 41 20.31 -19.93 1.75
N ASP A 42 19.34 -20.64 2.32
CA ASP A 42 18.79 -21.86 1.74
C ASP A 42 17.79 -21.50 0.64
N THR A 43 18.20 -21.70 -0.62
CA THR A 43 17.36 -21.46 -1.81
C THR A 43 16.63 -22.70 -2.31
N SER A 44 16.76 -23.84 -1.60
CA SER A 44 16.06 -25.08 -1.97
C SER A 44 14.57 -25.04 -1.60
N LYS A 45 14.21 -24.20 -0.61
CA LYS A 45 12.84 -23.99 -0.15
C LYS A 45 12.29 -22.67 -0.71
N LYS A 46 10.98 -22.64 -0.93
CA LYS A 46 10.27 -21.41 -1.29
C LYS A 46 10.43 -20.38 -0.18
N SER A 47 10.66 -19.13 -0.57
CA SER A 47 10.69 -18.00 0.34
C SER A 47 9.31 -17.74 0.96
N PRO A 48 9.23 -17.10 2.15
CA PRO A 48 7.94 -16.73 2.72
C PRO A 48 7.09 -15.85 1.81
N MET A 49 7.72 -14.97 1.01
CA MET A 49 7.04 -14.13 0.03
C MET A 49 6.39 -14.98 -1.09
N GLU A 50 7.06 -16.04 -1.54
CA GLU A 50 6.48 -16.96 -2.53
C GLU A 50 5.33 -17.76 -1.91
N LEU A 51 5.50 -18.28 -0.69
CA LEU A 51 4.47 -19.06 0.00
C LEU A 51 3.18 -18.26 0.22
N ILE A 52 3.26 -17.01 0.69
CA ILE A 52 2.05 -16.19 0.87
C ILE A 52 1.40 -15.81 -0.45
N ASN A 53 2.20 -15.68 -1.53
CA ASN A 53 1.66 -15.39 -2.85
C ASN A 53 0.87 -16.56 -3.45
N GLU A 54 1.17 -17.79 -3.05
CA GLU A 54 0.40 -18.98 -3.43
C GLU A 54 -0.97 -19.07 -2.75
N VAL A 55 -1.14 -18.41 -1.59
CA VAL A 55 -2.44 -18.38 -0.88
C VAL A 55 -3.43 -17.49 -1.63
N PRO A 56 -4.59 -17.99 -2.09
CA PRO A 56 -5.55 -17.16 -2.81
C PRO A 56 -6.19 -16.10 -1.90
N PRO A 57 -6.62 -14.95 -2.45
CA PRO A 57 -7.40 -13.98 -1.67
C PRO A 57 -8.70 -14.58 -1.13
N ILE A 58 -9.00 -14.26 0.13
CA ILE A 58 -10.19 -14.68 0.85
C ILE A 58 -11.33 -13.71 0.51
N LYS A 59 -12.43 -14.24 -0.01
CA LYS A 59 -13.63 -13.45 -0.26
C LYS A 59 -14.47 -13.37 1.01
N VAL A 60 -14.94 -12.17 1.34
CA VAL A 60 -15.82 -11.91 2.48
C VAL A 60 -16.97 -11.02 2.05
N GLU A 61 -18.14 -11.16 2.67
CA GLU A 61 -19.33 -10.37 2.31
C GLU A 61 -19.26 -8.94 2.87
N GLY A 62 -18.62 -8.77 4.04
CA GLY A 62 -18.51 -7.50 4.74
C GLY A 62 -17.54 -6.51 4.09
N ARG A 63 -17.77 -5.21 4.31
CA ARG A 63 -16.85 -4.14 3.88
C ARG A 63 -15.58 -4.03 4.73
N ILE A 64 -15.61 -4.57 5.95
CA ILE A 64 -14.49 -4.59 6.89
C ILE A 64 -14.28 -6.02 7.35
N VAL A 65 -13.03 -6.48 7.34
CA VAL A 65 -12.62 -7.77 7.90
C VAL A 65 -11.74 -7.55 9.13
N ALA A 66 -11.89 -8.43 10.13
CA ALA A 66 -10.99 -8.53 11.28
C ALA A 66 -10.04 -9.70 11.05
N CYS A 67 -8.76 -9.42 10.80
CA CYS A 67 -7.74 -10.46 10.67
C CYS A 67 -7.07 -10.67 12.02
N GLU A 68 -7.22 -11.86 12.59
CA GLU A 68 -6.61 -12.27 13.85
C GLU A 68 -5.32 -13.08 13.63
N GLY A 69 -5.13 -13.62 12.42
CA GLY A 69 -3.92 -14.35 12.00
C GLY A 69 -4.00 -15.86 12.21
N ASP A 70 -4.75 -16.33 13.21
CA ASP A 70 -5.04 -17.75 13.47
C ASP A 70 -6.49 -17.90 13.98
N THR A 71 -6.98 -19.13 14.12
CA THR A 71 -8.28 -19.40 14.76
C THR A 71 -8.22 -19.18 16.26
N ASP A 72 -7.04 -19.37 16.88
CA ASP A 72 -6.78 -18.95 18.26
C ASP A 72 -6.20 -17.52 18.26
N PRO A 73 -6.93 -16.51 18.76
CA PRO A 73 -6.44 -15.13 18.81
C PRO A 73 -5.13 -14.96 19.61
N ALA A 74 -4.80 -15.89 20.51
CA ALA A 74 -3.57 -15.85 21.29
C ALA A 74 -2.33 -16.28 20.49
N LEU A 75 -2.51 -17.02 19.39
CA LEU A 75 -1.42 -17.49 18.52
C LEU A 75 -1.23 -16.63 17.27
N GLY A 76 -2.17 -15.70 17.06
CA GLY A 76 -2.18 -14.80 15.92
C GLY A 76 -1.37 -13.52 16.12
N HIS A 77 -1.77 -12.49 15.38
CA HIS A 77 -1.22 -11.13 15.50
C HIS A 77 -2.28 -10.20 16.10
N PRO A 78 -1.93 -8.97 16.54
CA PRO A 78 -2.92 -8.00 16.96
C PRO A 78 -4.00 -7.83 15.89
N ILE A 79 -5.27 -7.79 16.30
CA ILE A 79 -6.41 -7.73 15.39
C ILE A 79 -6.24 -6.53 14.45
N GLU A 80 -6.23 -6.80 13.15
CA GLU A 80 -6.20 -5.77 12.11
C GLU A 80 -7.57 -5.67 11.44
N TYR A 81 -8.22 -4.51 11.58
CA TYR A 81 -9.43 -4.19 10.84
C TYR A 81 -9.06 -3.58 9.49
N ILE A 82 -9.48 -4.23 8.41
CA ILE A 82 -9.07 -3.89 7.04
C ILE A 82 -10.32 -3.52 6.22
N CYS A 83 -10.27 -2.37 5.55
CA CYS A 83 -11.33 -1.90 4.65
C CYS A 83 -11.19 -2.53 3.26
N LEU A 84 -12.32 -2.99 2.71
CA LEU A 84 -12.41 -3.73 1.44
C LEU A 84 -13.23 -3.00 0.37
N ASP A 85 -13.42 -1.69 0.53
CA ASP A 85 -14.18 -0.87 -0.44
C ASP A 85 -13.48 -0.76 -1.82
N LEU A 86 -12.20 -1.13 -1.91
CA LEU A 86 -11.45 -1.17 -3.17
C LEU A 86 -11.63 -2.52 -3.87
N ALA A 87 -11.67 -2.50 -5.21
CA ALA A 87 -11.80 -3.71 -6.02
C ALA A 87 -10.54 -4.61 -5.97
N GLU A 88 -9.39 -4.06 -5.58
CA GLU A 88 -8.14 -4.82 -5.43
C GLU A 88 -8.09 -5.52 -4.06
N PRO A 89 -7.45 -6.71 -3.97
CA PRO A 89 -7.32 -7.40 -2.69
C PRO A 89 -6.55 -6.57 -1.66
N ALA A 90 -7.16 -6.33 -0.50
CA ALA A 90 -6.49 -5.67 0.61
C ALA A 90 -5.64 -6.67 1.39
N VAL A 91 -4.41 -6.27 1.76
CA VAL A 91 -3.43 -7.15 2.41
C VAL A 91 -3.40 -6.88 3.91
N CYS A 92 -3.48 -7.92 4.73
CA CYS A 92 -3.14 -7.83 6.15
C CYS A 92 -1.64 -7.59 6.32
N LYS A 93 -1.27 -6.56 7.07
CA LYS A 93 0.12 -6.13 7.23
C LYS A 93 0.96 -7.08 8.06
N TYR A 94 0.32 -7.93 8.87
CA TYR A 94 0.99 -8.88 9.75
C TYR A 94 1.23 -10.22 9.06
N CYS A 95 0.17 -10.91 8.65
CA CYS A 95 0.28 -12.26 8.08
C CYS A 95 0.36 -12.28 6.54
N GLY A 96 0.07 -11.17 5.86
CA GLY A 96 0.09 -11.10 4.39
C GLY A 96 -1.12 -11.73 3.70
N LEU A 97 -2.11 -12.23 4.46
CA LEU A 97 -3.38 -12.71 3.89
C LEU A 97 -4.07 -11.58 3.13
N ARG A 98 -4.72 -11.95 2.03
CA ARG A 98 -5.40 -11.02 1.13
C ARG A 98 -6.90 -11.20 1.24
N TYR A 99 -7.63 -10.10 1.29
CA TYR A 99 -9.07 -10.09 1.44
C TYR A 99 -9.72 -9.28 0.31
N LEU A 100 -10.86 -9.76 -0.17
CA LEU A 100 -11.68 -9.10 -1.19
C LEU A 100 -13.13 -9.10 -0.73
N GLN A 101 -13.85 -8.02 -1.00
CA GLN A 101 -15.30 -8.02 -0.81
C GLN A 101 -15.97 -8.79 -1.95
N ASP A 102 -16.86 -9.73 -1.61
CA ASP A 102 -17.71 -10.39 -2.61
C ASP A 102 -18.89 -9.48 -2.94
N HIS A 103 -18.80 -8.77 -4.06
CA HIS A 103 -19.88 -7.93 -4.55
C HIS A 103 -20.93 -8.80 -5.25
N HIS A 104 -21.93 -9.25 -4.51
CA HIS A 104 -23.14 -9.82 -5.11
C HIS A 104 -23.90 -8.70 -5.83
N HIS A 105 -23.94 -8.78 -7.16
CA HIS A 105 -24.82 -8.01 -8.03
C HIS A 105 -26.23 -8.61 -8.07
#